data_AF-A0A1I0V1P4-F1
#
_entry.id   AF-A0A1I0V1P4-F1
#
_cell.length_a   1.000
_cell.length_b   1.000
_cell.length_c   1.000
_cell.angle_alpha   90.00
_cell.angle_beta   90.00
_cell.angle_gamma   90.00
#
_symmetry.space_group_name_H-M   'P 1'
#
loop_
_entity.id
_entity.type
_entity.pdbx_description
1 polymer ?
#
loop_
_entity_poly.entity_id
_entity_poly.type
_entity_poly.pdbx_seq_one_letter_code
_entity_poly.pdbx_strand_id
1 'polypeptide(L)'
;MTLEEAKEYLHIDYEEPLLPSIIEEAEIYIDFMVGEGYKTDEKAVKLAGILQKKLINDMYENRSAEVPEGTKQDKIVTSILDKLSLF
;
A
#
# COMPACT_ATOMS: atom_id res chain seq x y z
N MET A 1 -6.79 -2.67 -5.25
CA MET A 1 -6.52 -1.72 -6.37
C MET A 1 -6.25 -2.52 -7.65
N THR A 2 -6.53 -1.99 -8.84
CA THR A 2 -6.21 -2.69 -10.12
C THR A 2 -4.75 -2.46 -10.56
N LEU A 3 -4.28 -3.32 -11.47
CA LEU A 3 -2.95 -3.18 -12.07
C LEU A 3 -2.80 -1.87 -12.87
N GLU A 4 -3.85 -1.45 -13.58
CA GLU A 4 -3.85 -0.22 -14.37
C GLU A 4 -3.75 1.03 -13.48
N GLU A 5 -4.50 1.06 -12.37
CA GLU A 5 -4.43 2.14 -11.38
C GLU A 5 -3.03 2.25 -10.75
N ALA A 6 -2.39 1.11 -10.49
CA ALA A 6 -1.04 1.06 -9.95
C ALA A 6 0.01 1.53 -10.99
N LYS A 7 -0.13 1.12 -12.26
CA LYS A 7 0.74 1.58 -13.36
C LYS A 7 0.64 3.08 -13.58
N GLU A 8 -0.59 3.62 -13.59
CA GLU A 8 -0.83 5.05 -13.72
C GLU A 8 -0.18 5.82 -12.55
N TYR A 9 -0.32 5.31 -11.33
CA TYR A 9 0.28 5.91 -10.14
C TYR A 9 1.82 5.88 -10.15
N LEU A 10 2.43 4.78 -10.60
CA LEU A 10 3.89 4.63 -10.69
C LEU A 10 4.48 5.22 -11.98
N HIS A 11 3.64 5.79 -12.86
CA HIS A 11 4.05 6.29 -14.18
C HIS A 11 4.79 5.25 -15.03
N ILE A 12 4.32 3.98 -15.00
CA ILE A 12 4.88 2.87 -15.78
C ILE A 12 4.06 2.66 -17.04
N ASP A 13 4.70 2.74 -18.21
CA ASP A 13 4.10 2.53 -19.53
C ASP A 13 4.37 1.13 -20.12
N TYR A 14 5.17 0.30 -19.44
CA TYR A 14 5.51 -1.06 -19.85
C TYR A 14 4.87 -2.15 -18.97
N GLU A 15 5.02 -3.42 -19.38
CA GLU A 15 4.64 -4.55 -18.53
C GLU A 15 5.68 -4.78 -17.45
N GLU A 16 5.24 -4.68 -16.19
CA GLU A 16 6.06 -4.96 -15.02
C GLU A 16 5.54 -6.25 -14.35
N PRO A 17 6.21 -7.41 -14.56
CA PRO A 17 5.77 -8.71 -14.05
C PRO A 17 5.69 -8.78 -12.52
N LEU A 18 6.45 -7.95 -11.80
CA LEU A 18 6.46 -7.95 -10.33
C LEU A 18 5.34 -7.09 -9.72
N LEU A 19 4.75 -6.18 -10.50
CA LEU A 19 3.75 -5.24 -10.01
C LEU A 19 2.49 -5.94 -9.47
N PRO A 20 1.94 -7.00 -10.10
CA PRO A 20 0.82 -7.76 -9.53
C PRO A 20 1.12 -8.31 -8.13
N SER A 21 2.31 -8.88 -7.92
CA SER A 21 2.72 -9.40 -6.60
C SER A 21 2.89 -8.28 -5.57
N ILE A 22 3.46 -7.14 -5.96
CA ILE A 22 3.60 -5.98 -5.06
C ILE A 22 2.22 -5.44 -4.64
N ILE A 23 1.24 -5.42 -5.54
CA ILE A 23 -0.13 -5.00 -5.22
C ILE A 23 -0.77 -5.95 -4.20
N GLU A 24 -0.62 -7.25 -4.42
CA GLU A 24 -1.12 -8.30 -3.53
C GLU A 24 -0.46 -8.23 -2.15
N GLU A 25 0.87 -8.13 -2.09
CA GLU A 25 1.63 -8.00 -0.83
C GLU A 25 1.21 -6.75 -0.03
N ALA A 26 1.00 -5.62 -0.71
CA ALA A 26 0.51 -4.40 -0.07
C ALA A 26 -0.90 -4.55 0.49
N GLU A 27 -1.79 -5.27 -0.20
CA GLU A 27 -3.15 -5.56 0.28
C GLU A 27 -3.12 -6.47 1.50
N ILE A 28 -2.34 -7.55 1.43
CA ILE A 28 -2.14 -8.49 2.55
C ILE A 28 -1.57 -7.76 3.77
N TYR A 29 -0.61 -6.85 3.58
CA TYR A 29 -0.05 -6.08 4.67
C TYR A 29 -1.11 -5.22 5.37
N ILE A 30 -1.98 -4.56 4.61
CA ILE A 30 -3.06 -3.75 5.17
C ILE A 30 -4.04 -4.65 5.93
N ASP A 31 -4.53 -5.71 5.31
CA ASP A 31 -5.45 -6.68 5.90
C ASP A 31 -4.89 -7.30 7.19
N PHE A 32 -3.60 -7.63 7.20
CA PHE A 32 -2.94 -8.19 8.38
C PHE A 32 -2.84 -7.19 9.53
N MET A 33 -2.59 -5.91 9.22
CA MET A 33 -2.37 -4.88 10.23
C MET A 33 -3.67 -4.34 10.83
N VAL A 34 -4.76 -4.31 10.06
CA VAL A 34 -5.99 -3.62 10.46
C VAL A 34 -7.24 -4.51 10.41
N GLY A 35 -7.09 -5.76 9.95
CA GLY A 35 -8.20 -6.65 9.65
C GLY A 35 -8.94 -6.24 8.38
N GLU A 36 -10.00 -6.98 8.04
CA GLU A 36 -10.80 -6.72 6.83
C GLU A 36 -12.03 -5.84 7.09
N GLY A 37 -12.23 -5.37 8.34
CA GLY A 37 -13.41 -4.59 8.75
C GLY A 37 -13.58 -3.29 7.95
N TYR A 38 -12.47 -2.65 7.57
CA TYR A 38 -12.46 -1.44 6.76
C TYR A 38 -13.11 -1.62 5.38
N LYS A 39 -13.17 -2.86 4.84
CA LYS A 39 -13.79 -3.14 3.53
C LYS A 39 -15.30 -2.85 3.52
N THR A 40 -15.91 -2.70 4.70
CA THR A 40 -17.35 -2.40 4.86
C THR A 40 -17.67 -0.90 4.85
N ASP A 41 -16.68 -0.02 4.97
CA ASP A 41 -16.84 1.44 4.99
C ASP A 41 -16.16 2.09 3.77
N GLU A 42 -16.94 2.80 2.96
CA GLU A 42 -16.44 3.40 1.71
C GLU A 42 -15.30 4.41 1.93
N LYS A 43 -15.30 5.14 3.06
CA LYS A 43 -14.23 6.10 3.39
C LYS A 43 -12.99 5.37 3.85
N ALA A 44 -13.15 4.30 4.62
CA ALA A 44 -12.05 3.45 5.06
C ALA A 44 -11.40 2.72 3.88
N VAL A 45 -12.18 2.24 2.91
CA VAL A 45 -11.67 1.71 1.63
C VAL A 45 -10.85 2.76 0.87
N LYS A 46 -11.34 4.02 0.79
CA LYS A 46 -10.59 5.11 0.15
C LYS A 46 -9.27 5.41 0.87
N LEU A 47 -9.27 5.39 2.21
CA LEU A 47 -8.07 5.55 3.03
C LEU A 47 -7.08 4.40 2.83
N ALA A 48 -7.56 3.16 2.83
CA ALA A 48 -6.75 1.98 2.54
C ALA A 48 -6.17 2.04 1.13
N GLY A 49 -6.89 2.57 0.14
CA GLY A 49 -6.36 2.79 -1.22
C GLY A 49 -5.21 3.80 -1.26
N ILE A 50 -5.26 4.87 -0.46
CA ILE A 50 -4.14 5.81 -0.34
C ILE A 50 -2.91 5.12 0.27
N LEU A 51 -3.13 4.30 1.31
CA LEU A 51 -2.08 3.52 1.94
C LEU A 51 -1.48 2.48 0.99
N GLN A 52 -2.32 1.75 0.26
CA GLN A 52 -1.91 0.73 -0.70
C GLN A 52 -1.01 1.33 -1.79
N LYS A 53 -1.39 2.49 -2.35
CA LYS A 53 -0.56 3.22 -3.33
C LYS A 53 0.82 3.54 -2.78
N LYS A 54 0.88 4.05 -1.54
CA LYS A 54 2.14 4.41 -0.91
C LYS A 54 3.04 3.19 -0.65
N LEU A 55 2.47 2.10 -0.12
CA LEU A 55 3.18 0.84 0.09
C LEU A 55 3.72 0.28 -1.22
N ILE A 56 2.92 0.33 -2.30
CA ILE A 56 3.35 -0.13 -3.62
C ILE A 56 4.51 0.70 -4.15
N ASN A 57 4.48 2.03 -4.01
CA ASN A 57 5.61 2.88 -4.39
C ASN A 57 6.85 2.56 -3.55
N ASP A 58 6.71 2.45 -2.23
CA ASP A 58 7.82 2.14 -1.35
C ASP A 58 8.44 0.76 -1.67
N MET A 59 7.62 -0.27 -1.92
CA MET A 59 8.07 -1.61 -2.30
C MET A 59 8.67 -1.64 -3.72
N TYR A 60 8.13 -0.84 -4.63
CA TYR A 60 8.63 -0.73 -6.01
C TYR A 60 9.97 0.01 -6.08
N GLU A 61 10.13 1.11 -5.35
CA GLU A 61 11.38 1.87 -5.28
C GLU A 61 12.45 1.15 -4.44
N ASN A 62 12.06 0.49 -3.33
CA ASN A 62 12.96 -0.23 -2.44
C ASN A 62 12.99 -1.74 -2.73
N ARG A 63 13.08 -2.14 -4.01
CA ARG A 63 13.34 -3.55 -4.41
C ARG A 63 14.64 -4.13 -3.83
N SER A 64 15.52 -3.27 -3.33
CA SER A 64 16.71 -3.66 -2.57
C SER A 64 16.30 -3.94 -1.12
N ALA A 65 16.54 -5.16 -0.65
CA ALA A 65 16.23 -5.64 0.71
C ALA A 65 16.96 -4.89 1.87
N GLU A 66 17.50 -3.70 1.60
CA GLU A 66 18.08 -2.82 2.60
C GLU A 66 17.02 -1.78 2.97
N VAL A 67 16.24 -2.06 4.01
CA VAL A 67 15.50 -1.01 4.72
C VAL A 67 16.56 -0.09 5.32
N PRO A 68 16.75 1.15 4.84
CA PRO A 68 17.75 2.03 5.42
C PRO A 68 17.40 2.26 6.89
N GLU A 69 18.34 1.98 7.80
CA GLU A 69 18.21 2.34 9.22
C GLU A 69 18.00 3.86 9.30
N GLY A 70 16.76 4.29 9.53
CA GLY A 70 16.38 5.70 9.57
C GLY A 70 15.30 6.14 8.58
N THR A 71 14.67 5.23 7.82
CA THR A 71 13.41 5.56 7.11
C THR A 71 12.42 6.08 8.14
N LYS A 72 12.21 7.42 8.14
CA LYS A 72 11.26 8.07 9.03
C LYS A 72 9.94 7.34 8.89
N GLN A 73 9.49 6.69 9.96
CA GLN A 73 8.15 6.11 10.02
C GLN A 73 7.19 7.17 9.52
N ASP A 74 6.61 6.90 8.35
CA ASP A 74 5.90 7.91 7.64
C ASP A 74 4.61 8.15 8.41
N LYS A 75 4.50 9.31 9.08
CA LYS A 75 3.40 9.59 10.01
C LYS A 75 2.02 9.36 9.38
N ILE A 76 1.92 9.49 8.06
CA ILE A 76 0.72 9.20 7.28
C ILE A 76 0.39 7.71 7.28
N VAL A 77 1.39 6.82 7.09
CA VAL A 77 1.22 5.37 7.15
C VAL A 77 0.74 4.96 8.54
N THR A 78 1.41 5.42 9.59
CA THR A 78 1.01 5.13 10.98
C THR A 78 -0.39 5.66 11.29
N SER A 79 -0.71 6.89 10.90
CA SER A 79 -2.04 7.49 11.15
C SER A 79 -3.16 6.78 10.41
N ILE A 80 -2.91 6.28 9.18
CA ILE A 80 -3.91 5.54 8.42
C ILE A 80 -4.10 4.14 9.05
N LEU A 81 -3.01 3.44 9.41
CA LEU A 81 -3.09 2.15 10.10
C LEU A 81 -3.85 2.26 11.43
N ASP A 82 -3.50 3.23 12.27
CA ASP A 82 -4.19 3.49 13.54
C ASP A 82 -5.68 3.81 13.34
N LYS A 83 -6.02 4.48 12.23
CA LYS A 83 -7.41 4.82 11.93
C LYS A 83 -8.20 3.62 11.41
N LEU A 84 -7.56 2.79 10.58
CA LEU A 84 -8.16 1.59 10.01
C LEU A 84 -8.30 0.47 11.05
N SER A 85 -7.42 0.38 12.05
CA SER A 85 -7.51 -0.63 13.11
C SER A 85 -8.70 -0.41 14.08
N LEU A 86 -9.44 0.68 13.91
CA LEU A 86 -10.63 1.00 14.71
C LEU A 86 -11.92 0.46 14.07
N PHE A 87 -11.83 -0.19 12.91
CA PHE A 87 -12.95 -0.76 12.17
C PHE A 87 -13.12 -2.26 12.46
#